data_AF-A0A9W9APC6-F1
#
_entry.id   AF-A0A9W9APC6-F1
#
_cell.length_a   1.000
_cell.length_b   1.000
_cell.length_c   1.000
_cell.angle_alpha   90.00
_cell.angle_beta   90.00
_cell.angle_gamma   90.00
#
_symmetry.space_group_name_H-M   'P 1'
#
loop_
_entity.id
_entity.type
_entity.pdbx_description
1 polymer ?
#
loop_
_entity_poly.entity_id
_entity_poly.type
_entity_poly.pdbx_seq_one_letter_code
_entity_poly.pdbx_strand_id
1 'polypeptide(L)'
;MALSRLNAITKLRVCRFTRLSTTYYHSPALPRSSITSVMSNYIVTFKDGVSKDEIQKFKDEVTSEGGEIGHTYDGLISGFSAKIQPQTLQAFQQQASISDSVIETIEPDSTVTIQ
;
A
#
# COMPACT_ATOMS: atom_id res chain seq x y z
N MET A 1 -58.84 25.26 17.66
CA MET A 1 -57.69 25.27 16.73
C MET A 1 -58.10 24.49 15.49
N ALA A 2 -58.05 25.15 14.35
CA ALA A 2 -58.75 24.78 13.13
C ALA A 2 -58.07 23.65 12.34
N LEU A 3 -58.92 22.86 11.68
CA LEU A 3 -58.60 21.82 10.71
C LEU A 3 -57.95 22.37 9.43
N SER A 4 -57.29 21.43 8.72
CA SER A 4 -57.09 21.40 7.27
C SER A 4 -55.85 22.10 6.73
N ARG A 5 -54.96 21.35 6.07
CA ARG A 5 -54.99 21.20 4.60
C ARG A 5 -53.86 20.29 4.10
N LEU A 6 -54.28 19.22 3.40
CA LEU A 6 -53.52 18.54 2.34
C LEU A 6 -53.07 19.53 1.26
N ASN A 7 -51.97 19.18 0.58
CA ASN A 7 -51.48 19.56 -0.76
C ASN A 7 -49.99 19.96 -0.67
N ALA A 8 -49.07 19.53 -1.53
CA ALA A 8 -49.24 19.13 -2.91
C ALA A 8 -48.21 18.08 -3.33
N ILE A 9 -48.70 17.07 -4.04
CA ILE A 9 -47.92 16.19 -4.91
C ILE A 9 -47.57 17.01 -6.15
N THR A 10 -46.31 17.42 -6.29
CA THR A 10 -45.82 18.03 -7.52
C THR A 10 -45.15 16.97 -8.38
N LYS A 11 -45.96 16.44 -9.30
CA LYS A 11 -45.55 15.82 -10.58
C LYS A 11 -44.56 16.72 -11.33
N LEU A 12 -43.68 16.06 -12.12
CA LEU A 12 -42.79 16.54 -13.22
C LEU A 12 -41.32 16.25 -12.87
N ARG A 13 -40.51 15.58 -13.69
CA ARG A 13 -40.54 15.30 -15.13
C ARG A 13 -39.81 14.00 -15.40
N VAL A 14 -40.38 13.21 -16.30
CA VAL A 14 -39.68 12.15 -17.03
C VAL A 14 -38.62 12.81 -17.90
N CYS A 15 -37.34 12.73 -17.51
CA CYS A 15 -36.24 12.93 -18.44
C CYS A 15 -35.98 11.59 -19.13
N ARG A 16 -36.57 11.44 -20.32
CA ARG A 16 -36.07 10.50 -21.34
C ARG A 16 -34.64 10.91 -21.66
N PHE A 17 -33.67 10.25 -21.06
CA PHE A 17 -32.28 10.38 -21.46
C PHE A 17 -32.08 9.54 -22.72
N THR A 18 -32.11 10.21 -23.86
CA THR A 18 -31.82 9.61 -25.16
C THR A 18 -30.42 9.04 -25.18
N ARG A 19 -30.37 7.76 -25.52
CA ARG A 19 -29.19 6.96 -25.87
C ARG A 19 -28.26 7.75 -26.81
N LEU A 20 -27.09 8.12 -26.30
CA LEU A 20 -25.96 8.48 -27.15
C LEU A 20 -25.10 7.23 -27.30
N SER A 21 -25.12 6.70 -28.52
CA SER A 21 -24.23 5.64 -28.99
C SER A 21 -22.79 6.16 -28.95
N THR A 22 -22.08 5.87 -27.87
CA THR A 22 -20.63 6.00 -27.86
C THR A 22 -20.05 4.90 -28.72
N THR A 23 -19.29 5.34 -29.72
CA THR A 23 -18.53 4.52 -30.65
C THR A 23 -17.66 3.51 -29.90
N TYR A 24 -17.73 2.27 -30.34
CA TYR A 24 -16.86 1.17 -29.94
C TYR A 24 -15.42 1.51 -30.34
N TYR A 25 -14.67 2.19 -29.47
CA TYR A 25 -13.23 2.04 -29.45
C TYR A 25 -12.94 0.70 -28.78
N HIS A 26 -12.79 -0.32 -29.62
CA HIS A 26 -12.20 -1.59 -29.23
C HIS A 26 -10.71 -1.34 -29.02
N SER A 27 -10.34 -0.86 -27.83
CA SER A 27 -8.95 -0.85 -27.40
C SER A 27 -8.46 -2.30 -27.35
N PRO A 28 -7.39 -2.68 -28.05
CA PRO A 28 -6.80 -3.99 -27.85
C PRO A 28 -6.42 -4.09 -26.37
N ALA A 29 -6.92 -5.13 -25.70
CA ALA A 29 -6.49 -5.45 -24.36
C ALA A 29 -4.96 -5.56 -24.39
N LEU A 30 -4.29 -4.56 -23.81
CA LEU A 30 -2.89 -4.70 -23.44
C LEU A 30 -2.79 -6.03 -22.69
N PRO A 31 -1.75 -6.84 -22.93
CA PRO A 31 -1.57 -8.05 -22.15
C PRO A 31 -1.72 -7.64 -20.69
N ARG A 32 -2.66 -8.29 -20.00
CA ARG A 32 -2.76 -8.20 -18.54
C ARG A 32 -1.40 -8.67 -18.09
N SER A 33 -0.47 -7.73 -17.91
CA SER A 33 0.73 -7.93 -17.14
C SER A 33 0.18 -8.54 -15.88
N SER A 34 0.37 -9.85 -15.74
CA SER A 34 0.54 -10.43 -14.43
C SER A 34 1.41 -9.43 -13.72
N ILE A 35 0.79 -8.69 -12.80
CA ILE A 35 1.45 -7.85 -11.82
C ILE A 35 2.20 -8.86 -10.96
N THR A 36 3.22 -9.49 -11.53
CA THR A 36 4.36 -10.02 -10.81
C THR A 36 5.05 -8.77 -10.31
N SER A 37 4.43 -8.22 -9.28
CA SER A 37 5.07 -7.48 -8.21
C SER A 37 6.28 -8.32 -7.82
N VAL A 38 7.41 -8.04 -8.47
CA VAL A 38 8.65 -8.74 -8.22
C VAL A 38 9.04 -8.37 -6.79
N MET A 39 8.89 -9.33 -5.87
CA MET A 39 9.34 -9.15 -4.50
C MET A 39 10.86 -9.00 -4.53
N SER A 40 11.34 -7.83 -4.16
CA SER A 40 12.76 -7.53 -4.03
C SER A 40 13.19 -7.66 -2.56
N ASN A 41 14.46 -7.99 -2.35
CA ASN A 41 15.04 -8.00 -1.01
C ASN A 41 15.39 -6.56 -0.61
N TYR A 42 14.99 -6.17 0.59
CA TYR A 42 15.30 -4.88 1.19
C TYR A 42 15.91 -5.08 2.56
N ILE A 43 16.73 -4.13 2.98
CA ILE A 43 17.22 -3.98 4.34
C ILE A 43 16.44 -2.81 4.96
N VAL A 44 15.74 -3.07 6.06
CA VAL A 44 15.04 -2.09 6.87
C VAL A 44 15.85 -1.86 8.14
N THR A 45 16.26 -0.62 8.36
CA THR A 45 17.01 -0.17 9.55
C THR A 45 16.12 0.72 10.40
N PHE A 46 16.22 0.54 11.70
CA PHE A 46 15.49 1.30 12.70
C PHE A 46 16.41 2.29 13.40
N LYS A 47 15.82 3.36 13.92
CA LYS A 47 16.50 4.31 14.80
C LYS A 47 16.99 3.63 16.08
N ASP A 48 17.96 4.27 16.72
CA ASP A 48 18.44 3.83 18.02
C ASP A 48 17.33 3.86 19.08
N GLY A 49 17.32 2.86 19.96
CA GLY A 49 16.38 2.78 21.08
C GLY A 49 15.03 2.14 20.75
N VAL A 50 14.81 1.68 19.51
CA VAL A 50 13.62 0.91 19.14
C VAL A 50 13.65 -0.46 19.82
N SER A 51 12.52 -0.84 20.42
CA SER A 51 12.42 -2.10 21.15
C SER A 51 12.35 -3.31 20.21
N LYS A 52 12.82 -4.47 20.67
CA LYS A 52 12.70 -5.73 19.90
C LYS A 52 11.25 -6.09 19.57
N ASP A 53 10.32 -5.75 20.46
CA ASP A 53 8.89 -5.99 20.27
C ASP A 53 8.33 -5.12 19.13
N GLU A 54 8.78 -3.87 18.99
CA GLU A 54 8.40 -3.02 17.85
C GLU A 54 8.97 -3.55 16.54
N ILE A 55 10.25 -3.94 16.53
CA ILE A 55 10.87 -4.56 15.36
C ILE A 55 10.12 -5.84 14.96
N GLN A 56 9.68 -6.63 15.95
CA GLN A 56 8.89 -7.84 15.69
C GLN A 56 7.56 -7.52 15.03
N LYS A 57 6.87 -6.44 15.41
CA LYS A 57 5.63 -6.02 14.73
C LYS A 57 5.85 -5.74 13.23
N PHE A 58 6.94 -5.09 12.86
CA PHE A 58 7.27 -4.84 11.46
C PHE A 58 7.57 -6.14 10.71
N LYS A 59 8.24 -7.10 11.35
CA LYS A 59 8.46 -8.43 10.77
C LYS A 59 7.14 -9.17 10.55
N ASP A 60 6.25 -9.13 11.55
CA ASP A 60 4.94 -9.75 11.48
C ASP A 60 4.11 -9.15 10.34
N GLU A 61 4.15 -7.82 10.16
CA GLU A 61 3.49 -7.12 9.04
C GLU A 61 4.01 -7.58 7.68
N VAL A 62 5.34 -7.69 7.51
CA VAL A 62 5.92 -8.22 6.27
C VAL A 62 5.44 -9.64 5.99
N THR A 63 5.45 -10.52 7.00
CA THR A 63 5.01 -11.92 6.80
C THR A 63 3.50 -12.04 6.57
N SER A 64 2.70 -11.21 7.23
CA SER A 64 1.23 -11.17 7.07
C SER A 64 0.83 -10.75 5.66
N GLU A 65 1.58 -9.83 5.06
CA GLU A 65 1.35 -9.36 3.68
C GLU A 65 1.95 -10.31 2.62
N GLY A 66 2.50 -11.46 3.03
CA GLY A 66 3.07 -12.47 2.13
C GLY A 66 4.52 -12.22 1.72
N GLY A 67 5.25 -11.40 2.48
CA GLY A 67 6.70 -11.27 2.40
C GLY A 67 7.44 -12.33 3.22
N GLU A 68 8.77 -12.32 3.13
CA GLU A 68 9.65 -13.28 3.81
C GLU A 68 10.75 -12.54 4.58
N ILE A 69 10.97 -12.88 5.85
CA ILE A 69 12.11 -12.35 6.60
C ILE A 69 13.38 -13.10 6.22
N GLY A 70 14.43 -12.36 5.91
CA GLY A 70 15.77 -12.86 5.66
C GLY A 70 16.61 -12.83 6.94
N HIS A 71 17.56 -11.91 7.01
CA HIS A 71 18.48 -11.76 8.14
C HIS A 71 17.97 -10.75 9.16
N THR A 72 18.16 -11.01 10.45
CA THR A 72 17.93 -10.01 11.51
C THR A 72 19.26 -9.46 11.99
N TYR A 73 19.32 -8.15 12.22
CA TYR A 73 20.46 -7.44 12.78
C TYR A 73 20.09 -6.95 14.19
N ASP A 74 20.74 -7.49 15.22
CA ASP A 74 20.54 -7.16 16.64
C ASP A 74 21.79 -6.47 17.26
N GLY A 75 22.75 -6.06 16.42
CA GLY A 75 24.08 -5.61 16.84
C GLY A 75 24.24 -4.10 16.75
N LEU A 76 25.23 -3.65 15.97
CA LEU A 76 25.53 -2.23 15.76
C LEU A 76 24.39 -1.47 15.07
N ILE A 77 23.59 -2.18 14.27
CA ILE A 77 22.38 -1.66 13.64
C ILE A 77 21.20 -2.52 14.09
N SER A 78 20.09 -1.88 14.43
CA SER A 78 18.81 -2.55 14.68
C SER A 78 18.06 -2.62 13.37
N GLY A 79 17.81 -3.82 12.85
CA GLY A 79 17.21 -3.96 11.52
C GLY A 79 16.92 -5.39 11.12
N PHE A 80 16.35 -5.55 9.92
CA PHE A 80 16.25 -6.85 9.27
C PHE A 80 16.26 -6.70 7.75
N SER A 81 16.70 -7.74 7.05
CA SER A 81 16.46 -7.91 5.63
C SER A 81 15.21 -8.74 5.40
N ALA A 82 14.45 -8.44 4.35
CA ALA A 82 13.26 -9.16 3.99
C ALA A 82 12.92 -9.02 2.50
N LYS A 83 12.22 -10.01 1.95
CA LYS A 83 11.44 -9.87 0.72
C LYS A 83 10.15 -9.16 1.07
N ILE A 84 10.01 -7.93 0.59
CA ILE A 84 8.87 -7.08 0.92
C ILE A 84 7.99 -6.93 -0.31
N GLN A 85 6.67 -7.06 -0.12
CA GLN A 85 5.72 -6.75 -1.18
C GLN A 85 5.68 -5.23 -1.44
N PRO A 86 5.49 -4.76 -2.68
CA PRO A 86 5.46 -3.34 -3.01
C PRO A 86 4.42 -2.53 -2.21
N GLN A 87 3.29 -3.13 -1.86
CA GLN A 87 2.28 -2.48 -1.01
C GLN A 87 2.82 -2.18 0.39
N THR A 88 3.45 -3.17 1.03
CA THR A 88 4.08 -3.03 2.35
C THR A 88 5.29 -2.11 2.29
N LEU A 89 6.09 -2.20 1.22
CA LEU A 89 7.23 -1.32 0.99
C LEU A 89 6.79 0.15 0.92
N GLN A 90 5.72 0.44 0.18
CA GLN A 90 5.16 1.79 0.10
C GLN A 90 4.67 2.29 1.47
N ALA A 91 4.07 1.42 2.28
CA ALA A 91 3.65 1.78 3.64
C ALA A 91 4.86 2.12 4.52
N PHE A 92 5.92 1.30 4.48
CA PHE A 92 7.14 1.52 5.24
C PHE A 92 7.87 2.79 4.79
N GLN A 93 7.94 3.06 3.47
CA GLN A 93 8.53 4.29 2.93
C GLN A 93 7.76 5.55 3.34
N GLN A 94 6.43 5.49 3.35
CA GLN A 94 5.61 6.56 3.88
C GLN A 94 5.89 6.79 5.37
N GLN A 95 6.02 5.71 6.15
CA GLN A 95 6.35 5.82 7.56
C GLN A 95 7.76 6.38 7.75
N ALA A 96 8.78 5.92 7.03
CA ALA A 96 10.15 6.44 7.08
C ALA A 96 10.24 7.93 6.73
N SER A 97 9.29 8.47 5.96
CA SER A 97 9.24 9.89 5.60
C SER A 97 8.73 10.78 6.75
N ILE A 98 8.18 10.21 7.82
CA ILE A 98 7.68 10.93 8.99
C ILE A 98 8.84 11.11 9.99
N SER A 99 9.09 12.35 10.45
CA SER A 99 10.21 12.65 11.35
C SER A 99 10.18 11.85 12.67
N ASP A 100 8.99 11.57 13.20
CA ASP A 100 8.75 10.76 14.41
C ASP A 100 8.70 9.24 14.15
N SER A 101 9.05 8.79 12.95
CA SER A 101 9.09 7.36 12.64
C SER A 101 10.24 6.64 13.32
N VAL A 102 10.02 5.36 13.64
CA VAL A 102 11.02 4.43 14.14
C VAL A 102 11.93 3.86 13.04
N ILE A 103 11.51 3.95 11.78
CA ILE A 103 12.32 3.52 10.63
C ILE A 103 13.30 4.64 10.30
N GLU A 104 14.59 4.29 10.22
CA GLU A 104 15.65 5.21 9.81
C GLU A 104 15.83 5.18 8.29
N THR A 105 16.00 3.98 7.72
CA THR A 105 16.28 3.80 6.29
C THR A 105 15.70 2.50 5.73
N ILE A 106 15.43 2.50 4.42
CA ILE A 106 14.97 1.33 3.67
C ILE A 106 15.75 1.29 2.35
N GLU A 107 16.57 0.26 2.17
CA GLU A 107 17.49 0.16 1.04
C GLU A 107 17.36 -1.21 0.34
N PRO A 108 17.51 -1.27 -1.00
CA PRO A 108 17.53 -2.55 -1.70
C PRO A 108 18.80 -3.34 -1.37
N ASP A 109 18.64 -4.63 -1.05
CA ASP A 109 19.76 -5.52 -0.76
C ASP A 109 20.55 -5.85 -2.04
N SER A 110 21.87 -5.72 -2.00
CA SER A 110 22.77 -5.85 -3.15
C SER A 110 23.97 -6.74 -2.84
N THR A 111 24.33 -7.63 -3.77
CA THR A 111 25.52 -8.49 -3.62
C THR A 111 26.80 -7.72 -3.94
N VAL A 112 27.80 -7.81 -3.07
CA VAL A 112 29.15 -7.28 -3.31
C VAL A 112 29.99 -8.34 -4.01
N THR A 113 30.53 -8.02 -5.19
CA THR A 113 31.48 -8.88 -5.91
C THR A 113 32.90 -8.33 -5.78
N ILE A 114 33.84 -9.14 -5.29
CA ILE A 114 35.27 -8.81 -5.32
C ILE A 114 35.86 -9.14 -6.70
N GLN A 115 36.75 -8.28 -7.20
CA GLN A 115 37.44 -8.43 -8.49
C GLN A 115 38.87 -8.92 -8.28
#